data_AF-A0A954LL91-F1
#
_entry.id   AF-A0A954LL91-F1
#
_cell.length_a   1.000
_cell.length_b   1.000
_cell.length_c   1.000
_cell.angle_alpha   90.00
_cell.angle_beta   90.00
_cell.angle_gamma   90.00
#
_symmetry.space_group_name_H-M   'P 1'
#
loop_
_entity.id
_entity.type
_entity.pdbx_description
1 polymer ?
#
loop_
_entity_poly.entity_id
_entity_poly.type
_entity_poly.pdbx_seq_one_letter_code
_entity_poly.pdbx_strand_id
1 'polypeptide(L)'
;RKTKEESPVRPRQIQKSCHPDLEILCLKCLEKEPEKRVSSAGELSQELNRFLTGRPIQSRPIGPIERGWLWCRRNPVVAGLVSLSALLLLGFGIAGFVALDEANQRQAAEVARINEAKKNDKKRTSALEETVLTAPPQAVPYAIDHLAPLKDHAIPLLQDHMKNSKTEASQRLHAACALMKFGHPHVDVLVSAIADVDHDEFSNIVEALDASRDEASRTLKRAIQAADDSQNWKLKFRLVVTALCLGDSDFAAEMVSLQSDPLQRTTFIHSFPNWHGSLTDLAESIPDLRNGPLRSALCLALGEIPSEDVSDEEIAAWKPLLQSWYQVAEDGGTHGAADWILRQWEIPLPEIPSSAEPALQRTWFVNSMEMTMLRIPSGTFQMGSNSKYSSHPVHQVTLTRPFFLSNREVSVGQFLEFIEDPNCPDEDKPQGWRGHLTQFSPTDDHPIQRVSWFDAVLYCNWLSRKENLKPCYTGSGRGWKLDSSGTGYRLPTEAEWEYACRAGTHTNYYFGNQVSMFESYGICKADRTGICGSRMPNPWGFFNFHGNVSEWCHDGYGEIGKTPALVIQNKPISSQPATDPEGTSNPTHRIVRGGDWRCSIESQCSAVYRGIQTPEIPGPEIGFRVLCSHPERATAKD
;
A
#
# COMPACT_ATOMS: atom_id res chain seq x y z
N ARG A 1 -42.65 -136.97 -24.90
CA ARG A 1 -43.81 -136.14 -25.32
C ARG A 1 -43.99 -134.84 -24.48
N LYS A 2 -43.06 -134.47 -23.57
CA LYS A 2 -43.10 -133.20 -22.78
C LYS A 2 -42.21 -132.06 -23.32
N THR A 3 -41.46 -132.26 -24.41
CA THR A 3 -40.38 -131.35 -24.85
C THR A 3 -40.73 -130.39 -25.99
N LYS A 4 -42.00 -130.38 -26.47
CA LYS A 4 -42.41 -129.57 -27.64
C LYS A 4 -43.11 -128.24 -27.32
N GLU A 5 -43.61 -128.01 -26.09
CA GLU A 5 -44.47 -126.84 -25.81
C GLU A 5 -44.01 -125.93 -24.65
N GLU A 6 -43.12 -126.36 -23.76
CA GLU A 6 -42.64 -125.50 -22.65
C GLU A 6 -41.41 -124.65 -23.03
N SER A 7 -41.48 -123.35 -22.72
CA SER A 7 -40.38 -122.39 -22.87
C SER A 7 -39.19 -122.76 -21.96
N PRO A 8 -37.93 -122.59 -22.42
CA PRO A 8 -36.76 -122.95 -21.63
C PRO A 8 -36.68 -122.11 -20.35
N VAL A 9 -36.43 -122.79 -19.22
CA VAL A 9 -36.20 -122.14 -17.92
C VAL A 9 -34.99 -121.23 -18.02
N ARG A 10 -35.12 -120.02 -17.47
CA ARG A 10 -34.05 -119.03 -17.53
C ARG A 10 -32.82 -119.50 -16.77
N PRO A 11 -31.61 -119.52 -17.37
CA PRO A 11 -30.38 -119.92 -16.71
C PRO A 11 -30.15 -119.30 -15.32
N ARG A 12 -30.52 -118.03 -15.08
CA ARG A 12 -30.35 -117.42 -13.75
C ARG A 12 -31.34 -117.90 -12.69
N GLN A 13 -32.44 -118.53 -13.08
CA GLN A 13 -33.35 -119.19 -12.13
C GLN A 13 -32.73 -120.47 -11.57
N ILE A 14 -31.81 -121.10 -12.32
CA ILE A 14 -31.08 -122.30 -11.92
C ILE A 14 -29.78 -121.91 -11.23
N GLN A 15 -29.03 -120.96 -11.81
CA GLN A 15 -27.75 -120.48 -11.28
C GLN A 15 -27.74 -118.94 -11.27
N LYS A 16 -28.02 -118.36 -10.09
CA LYS A 16 -28.13 -116.89 -9.90
C LYS A 16 -26.89 -116.11 -10.36
N SER A 17 -25.71 -116.72 -10.37
CA SER A 17 -24.43 -116.11 -10.78
C SER A 17 -24.21 -116.01 -12.29
N CYS A 18 -25.13 -116.52 -13.13
CA CYS A 18 -25.00 -116.40 -14.58
C CYS A 18 -25.12 -114.92 -15.03
N HIS A 19 -24.21 -114.47 -15.89
CA HIS A 19 -24.20 -113.08 -16.39
C HIS A 19 -25.42 -112.83 -17.29
N PRO A 20 -26.12 -111.68 -17.17
CA PRO A 20 -27.33 -111.39 -17.94
C PRO A 20 -27.17 -111.55 -19.46
N ASP A 21 -26.05 -111.08 -20.02
CA ASP A 21 -25.78 -111.22 -21.46
C ASP A 21 -25.53 -112.68 -21.87
N LEU A 22 -24.94 -113.49 -20.98
CA LEU A 22 -24.73 -114.93 -21.22
C LEU A 22 -26.06 -115.71 -21.13
N GLU A 23 -26.94 -115.29 -20.22
CA GLU A 23 -28.31 -115.77 -20.12
C GLU A 23 -29.11 -115.49 -21.40
N ILE A 24 -29.01 -114.27 -21.96
CA ILE A 24 -29.66 -113.90 -23.23
C ILE A 24 -29.14 -114.78 -24.38
N LEU A 25 -27.83 -115.04 -24.44
CA LEU A 25 -27.24 -115.94 -25.44
C LEU A 25 -27.74 -117.37 -25.31
N CYS A 26 -27.77 -117.92 -24.09
CA CYS A 26 -28.29 -119.26 -23.83
C CYS A 26 -29.78 -119.37 -24.21
N LEU A 27 -30.59 -118.36 -23.87
CA LEU A 27 -32.01 -118.33 -24.23
C LEU A 27 -32.21 -118.24 -25.74
N LYS A 28 -31.42 -117.41 -26.44
CA LYS A 28 -31.46 -117.31 -27.90
C LYS A 28 -31.03 -118.61 -28.59
N CYS A 29 -30.10 -119.37 -28.01
CA CYS A 29 -29.73 -120.70 -28.51
C CYS A 29 -30.84 -121.74 -28.34
N LEU A 30 -31.63 -121.61 -27.28
CA LEU A 30 -32.73 -122.51 -26.93
C LEU A 30 -34.09 -122.08 -27.50
N GLU A 31 -34.11 -121.00 -28.27
CA GLU A 31 -35.32 -120.40 -28.85
C GLU A 31 -36.03 -121.37 -29.78
N LYS A 32 -37.36 -121.52 -29.69
CA LYS A 32 -38.07 -122.60 -30.39
C LYS A 32 -38.31 -122.28 -31.86
N GLU A 33 -38.51 -121.02 -32.18
CA GLU A 33 -38.66 -120.53 -33.56
C GLU A 33 -37.28 -120.49 -34.27
N PRO A 34 -37.09 -121.21 -35.40
CA PRO A 34 -35.81 -121.26 -36.09
C PRO A 34 -35.26 -119.90 -36.50
N GLU A 35 -36.15 -118.95 -36.84
CA GLU A 35 -35.79 -117.60 -37.32
C GLU A 35 -35.25 -116.69 -36.22
N LYS A 36 -35.58 -116.96 -34.96
CA LYS A 36 -35.11 -116.19 -33.79
C LYS A 36 -33.93 -116.87 -33.07
N ARG A 37 -33.63 -118.12 -33.42
CA ARG A 37 -32.48 -118.87 -32.91
C ARG A 37 -31.20 -118.40 -33.59
N VAL A 38 -30.06 -118.57 -32.93
CA VAL A 38 -28.75 -118.36 -33.55
C VAL A 38 -28.62 -119.24 -34.79
N SER A 39 -28.37 -118.63 -35.95
CA SER A 39 -28.49 -119.29 -37.27
C SER A 39 -27.32 -120.23 -37.58
N SER A 40 -26.16 -120.00 -36.97
CA SER A 40 -24.94 -120.79 -37.16
C SER A 40 -24.01 -120.77 -35.94
N ALA A 41 -23.15 -121.78 -35.82
CA ALA A 41 -22.11 -121.81 -34.78
C ALA A 41 -21.13 -120.62 -34.88
N GLY A 42 -20.92 -120.08 -36.09
CA GLY A 42 -20.11 -118.89 -36.31
C GLY A 42 -20.72 -117.62 -35.70
N GLU A 43 -22.03 -117.45 -35.80
CA GLU A 43 -22.76 -116.32 -35.19
C GLU A 43 -22.70 -116.39 -33.65
N LEU A 44 -22.89 -117.59 -33.07
CA LEU A 44 -22.75 -117.79 -31.63
C LEU A 44 -21.35 -117.46 -31.13
N SER A 45 -20.32 -117.92 -31.85
CA SER A 45 -18.92 -117.62 -31.54
C SER A 45 -18.64 -116.12 -31.57
N GLN A 46 -19.19 -115.40 -32.55
CA GLN A 46 -19.04 -113.94 -32.64
C GLN A 46 -19.74 -113.22 -31.48
N GLU A 47 -20.95 -113.64 -31.09
CA GLU A 47 -21.63 -113.06 -29.92
C GLU A 47 -20.92 -113.38 -28.60
N LEU A 48 -20.43 -114.61 -28.41
CA LEU A 48 -19.61 -114.97 -27.25
C LEU A 48 -18.29 -114.19 -27.23
N ASN A 49 -17.64 -114.02 -28.36
CA ASN A 49 -16.40 -113.25 -28.43
C ASN A 49 -16.65 -111.77 -28.12
N ARG A 50 -17.80 -111.21 -28.53
CA ARG A 50 -18.21 -109.86 -28.11
C ARG A 50 -18.39 -109.78 -26.60
N PHE A 51 -19.12 -110.72 -26.01
CA PHE A 51 -19.27 -110.82 -24.56
C PHE A 51 -17.91 -110.90 -23.84
N LEU A 52 -17.02 -111.80 -24.27
CA LEU A 52 -15.69 -112.00 -23.69
C LEU A 52 -14.77 -110.79 -23.86
N THR A 53 -14.92 -110.03 -24.94
CA THR A 53 -14.13 -108.82 -25.22
C THR A 53 -14.79 -107.54 -24.69
N GLY A 54 -15.85 -107.64 -23.90
CA GLY A 54 -16.57 -106.50 -23.31
C GLY A 54 -17.27 -105.61 -24.35
N ARG A 55 -17.55 -106.15 -25.54
CA ARG A 55 -18.40 -105.52 -26.56
C ARG A 55 -19.87 -105.91 -26.32
N PRO A 56 -20.83 -105.04 -26.63
CA PRO A 56 -22.24 -105.37 -26.54
C PRO A 56 -22.57 -106.57 -27.42
N ILE A 57 -23.32 -107.54 -26.89
CA ILE A 57 -23.94 -108.59 -27.71
C ILE A 57 -25.00 -107.95 -28.62
N GLN A 58 -25.16 -108.44 -29.85
CA GLN A 58 -26.15 -107.90 -30.80
C GLN A 58 -27.57 -108.24 -30.37
N SER A 59 -27.74 -109.35 -29.66
CA SER A 59 -29.02 -109.84 -29.14
C SER A 59 -29.62 -108.97 -28.02
N ARG A 60 -28.95 -107.88 -27.61
CA ARG A 60 -29.48 -106.91 -26.64
C ARG A 60 -29.33 -105.47 -27.17
N PRO A 61 -30.41 -104.68 -27.28
CA PRO A 61 -30.30 -103.25 -27.58
C PRO A 61 -29.74 -102.50 -26.36
N ILE A 62 -28.65 -101.76 -26.54
CA ILE A 62 -28.07 -100.88 -25.52
C ILE A 62 -28.16 -99.41 -25.94
N GLY A 63 -28.50 -98.55 -24.98
CA GLY A 63 -28.66 -97.11 -25.18
C GLY A 63 -27.32 -96.36 -25.35
N PRO A 64 -27.36 -95.10 -25.83
CA PRO A 64 -26.16 -94.29 -26.06
C PRO A 64 -25.31 -94.06 -24.79
N ILE A 65 -25.94 -93.99 -23.62
CA ILE A 65 -25.26 -93.82 -22.32
C ILE A 65 -24.45 -95.08 -21.95
N GLU A 66 -25.02 -96.28 -22.14
CA GLU A 66 -24.36 -97.56 -21.84
C GLU A 66 -23.20 -97.84 -22.83
N ARG A 67 -23.33 -97.38 -24.08
CA ARG A 67 -22.22 -97.36 -25.06
C ARG A 67 -21.09 -96.44 -24.65
N GLY A 68 -21.41 -95.23 -24.16
CA GLY A 68 -20.44 -94.28 -23.64
C GLY A 68 -19.66 -94.85 -22.45
N TRP A 69 -20.36 -95.50 -21.52
CA TRP A 69 -19.74 -96.14 -20.35
C TRP A 69 -18.82 -97.31 -20.72
N LEU A 70 -19.25 -98.19 -21.64
CA LEU A 70 -18.42 -99.29 -22.13
C LEU A 70 -17.20 -98.79 -22.93
N TRP A 71 -17.33 -97.66 -23.65
CA TRP A 71 -16.21 -97.02 -24.33
C TRP A 71 -15.20 -96.42 -23.33
N CYS A 72 -15.67 -95.74 -22.26
CA CYS A 72 -14.81 -95.24 -21.18
C CYS A 72 -14.04 -96.38 -20.51
N ARG A 73 -14.69 -97.54 -20.31
CA ARG A 73 -14.07 -98.73 -19.71
C ARG A 73 -13.02 -99.39 -20.63
N ARG A 74 -13.15 -99.23 -21.95
CA ARG A 74 -12.20 -99.76 -22.95
C ARG A 74 -11.02 -98.85 -23.22
N ASN A 75 -11.17 -97.54 -23.07
CA ASN A 75 -10.11 -96.56 -23.32
C ASN A 75 -9.85 -95.69 -22.06
N PRO A 76 -9.41 -96.28 -20.93
CA PRO A 76 -9.32 -95.58 -19.66
C PRO A 76 -8.35 -94.39 -19.70
N VAL A 77 -7.25 -94.50 -20.47
CA VAL A 77 -6.27 -93.42 -20.63
C VAL A 77 -6.86 -92.24 -21.42
N VAL A 78 -7.54 -92.51 -22.54
CA VAL A 78 -8.14 -91.46 -23.38
C VAL A 78 -9.32 -90.80 -22.66
N ALA A 79 -10.16 -91.56 -21.98
CA ALA A 79 -11.26 -91.02 -21.17
C ALA A 79 -10.73 -90.16 -20.01
N GLY A 80 -9.64 -90.57 -19.36
CA GLY A 80 -8.94 -89.79 -18.33
C GLY A 80 -8.36 -88.48 -18.89
N LEU A 81 -7.75 -88.51 -20.07
CA LEU A 81 -7.22 -87.31 -20.73
C LEU A 81 -8.32 -86.34 -21.15
N VAL A 82 -9.44 -86.82 -21.70
CA VAL A 82 -10.58 -85.98 -22.10
C VAL A 82 -11.24 -85.32 -20.88
N SER A 83 -11.41 -86.07 -19.80
CA SER A 83 -11.97 -85.51 -18.55
C SER A 83 -11.00 -84.52 -17.88
N LEU A 84 -9.70 -84.79 -17.87
CA LEU A 84 -8.69 -83.83 -17.40
C LEU A 84 -8.67 -82.56 -18.25
N SER A 85 -8.77 -82.69 -19.57
CA SER A 85 -8.79 -81.55 -20.50
C SER A 85 -10.04 -80.69 -20.31
N ALA A 86 -11.20 -81.31 -20.12
CA ALA A 86 -12.46 -80.61 -19.84
C ALA A 86 -12.41 -79.88 -18.48
N LEU A 87 -11.84 -80.51 -17.44
CA LEU A 87 -11.65 -79.90 -16.14
C LEU A 87 -10.65 -78.75 -16.17
N LEU A 88 -9.56 -78.87 -16.94
CA LEU A 88 -8.60 -77.79 -17.14
C LEU A 88 -9.22 -76.61 -17.88
N LEU A 89 -9.95 -76.85 -18.97
CA LEU A 89 -10.65 -75.78 -19.70
C LEU A 89 -11.69 -75.07 -18.83
N LEU A 90 -12.43 -75.82 -18.01
CA LEU A 90 -13.37 -75.25 -17.05
C LEU A 90 -12.63 -74.44 -15.97
N GLY A 91 -11.51 -74.96 -15.45
CA GLY A 91 -10.66 -74.27 -14.48
C GLY A 91 -10.07 -72.97 -15.03
N PHE A 92 -9.55 -72.97 -16.26
CA PHE A 92 -9.06 -71.77 -16.95
C PHE A 92 -10.18 -70.78 -17.26
N GLY A 93 -11.37 -71.26 -17.63
CA GLY A 93 -12.54 -70.40 -17.84
C GLY A 93 -13.00 -69.72 -16.56
N ILE A 94 -13.07 -70.46 -15.45
CA ILE A 94 -13.42 -69.92 -14.12
C ILE A 94 -12.33 -68.97 -13.63
N ALA A 95 -11.05 -69.34 -13.73
CA ALA A 95 -9.94 -68.48 -13.33
C ALA A 95 -9.87 -67.20 -14.17
N GLY A 96 -10.08 -67.29 -15.48
CA GLY A 96 -10.15 -66.14 -16.38
C GLY A 96 -11.34 -65.22 -16.08
N PHE A 97 -12.51 -65.79 -15.78
CA PHE A 97 -13.69 -65.04 -15.36
C PHE A 97 -13.46 -64.31 -14.03
N VAL A 98 -12.91 -65.01 -13.03
CA VAL A 98 -12.57 -64.40 -11.72
C VAL A 98 -11.51 -63.31 -11.89
N ALA A 99 -10.47 -63.53 -12.70
CA ALA A 99 -9.45 -62.51 -12.95
C ALA A 99 -10.00 -61.27 -13.68
N LEU A 100 -10.91 -61.45 -14.65
CA LEU A 100 -11.59 -60.34 -15.33
C LEU A 100 -12.53 -59.58 -14.39
N ASP A 101 -13.29 -60.29 -13.56
CA ASP A 101 -14.17 -59.66 -12.56
C ASP A 101 -13.35 -58.88 -11.52
N GLU A 102 -12.25 -59.45 -11.03
CA GLU A 102 -11.36 -58.79 -10.08
C GLU A 102 -10.67 -57.55 -10.70
N ALA A 103 -10.26 -57.62 -11.98
CA ALA A 103 -9.73 -56.48 -12.71
C ALA A 103 -10.78 -55.37 -12.92
N ASN A 104 -12.02 -55.74 -13.25
CA ASN A 104 -13.13 -54.79 -13.39
C ASN A 104 -13.49 -54.15 -12.04
N GLN A 105 -13.49 -54.91 -10.95
CA GLN A 105 -13.71 -54.39 -9.60
C GLN A 105 -12.60 -53.42 -9.18
N ARG A 106 -11.33 -53.71 -9.51
CA ARG A 106 -10.20 -52.80 -9.27
C ARG A 106 -10.34 -51.49 -10.05
N GLN A 107 -10.73 -51.56 -11.34
CA GLN A 107 -10.98 -50.36 -12.15
C GLN A 107 -12.19 -49.56 -11.63
N ALA A 108 -13.30 -50.22 -11.27
CA ALA A 108 -14.47 -49.57 -10.72
C ALA A 108 -14.18 -48.92 -9.36
N ALA A 109 -13.40 -49.57 -8.50
CA ALA A 109 -12.95 -49.02 -7.23
C ALA A 109 -12.03 -47.81 -7.41
N GLU A 110 -11.13 -47.86 -8.40
CA GLU A 110 -10.25 -46.72 -8.72
C GLU A 110 -11.03 -45.53 -9.26
N VAL A 111 -11.97 -45.75 -10.19
CA VAL A 111 -12.86 -44.71 -10.71
C VAL A 111 -13.74 -44.14 -9.59
N ALA A 112 -14.25 -44.99 -8.69
CA ALA A 112 -15.03 -44.55 -7.52
C ALA A 112 -14.19 -43.67 -6.58
N ARG A 113 -12.94 -44.07 -6.28
CA ARG A 113 -11.99 -43.27 -5.49
C ARG A 113 -11.70 -41.93 -6.13
N ILE A 114 -11.46 -41.88 -7.44
CA ILE A 114 -11.22 -40.63 -8.17
C ILE A 114 -12.46 -39.74 -8.12
N ASN A 115 -13.66 -40.30 -8.29
CA ASN A 115 -14.91 -39.53 -8.23
C ASN A 115 -15.21 -39.02 -6.80
N GLU A 116 -14.90 -39.81 -5.78
CA GLU A 116 -15.05 -39.41 -4.39
C GLU A 116 -14.03 -38.31 -4.02
N ALA A 117 -12.78 -38.44 -4.46
CA ALA A 117 -11.76 -37.41 -4.33
C ALA A 117 -12.20 -36.10 -5.00
N LYS A 118 -12.65 -36.14 -6.27
CA LYS A 118 -13.20 -34.97 -6.97
C LYS A 118 -14.39 -34.34 -6.25
N LYS A 119 -15.28 -35.16 -5.69
CA LYS A 119 -16.44 -34.68 -4.92
C LYS A 119 -16.00 -34.00 -3.62
N ASN A 120 -15.01 -34.55 -2.94
CA ASN A 120 -14.43 -33.97 -1.72
C ASN A 120 -13.68 -32.68 -2.04
N ASP A 121 -12.90 -32.63 -3.12
CA ASP A 121 -12.21 -31.42 -3.58
C ASP A 121 -13.21 -30.33 -3.94
N LYS A 122 -14.31 -30.65 -4.64
CA LYS A 122 -15.37 -29.67 -4.93
C LYS A 122 -16.01 -29.12 -3.66
N LYS A 123 -16.33 -29.98 -2.68
CA LYS A 123 -16.87 -29.53 -1.38
C LYS A 123 -15.88 -28.65 -0.62
N ARG A 124 -14.61 -29.04 -0.60
CA ARG A 124 -13.53 -28.30 0.05
C ARG A 124 -13.30 -26.95 -0.62
N THR A 125 -13.35 -26.92 -1.94
CA THR A 125 -13.24 -25.68 -2.74
C THR A 125 -14.35 -24.71 -2.36
N SER A 126 -15.62 -25.14 -2.35
CA SER A 126 -16.73 -24.25 -1.98
C SER A 126 -16.62 -23.69 -0.57
N ALA A 127 -16.15 -24.49 0.40
CA ALA A 127 -15.95 -24.01 1.77
C ALA A 127 -14.80 -23.00 1.89
N LEU A 128 -13.68 -23.24 1.20
CA LEU A 128 -12.51 -22.34 1.20
C LEU A 128 -12.78 -21.07 0.39
N GLU A 129 -13.53 -21.16 -0.70
CA GLU A 129 -14.02 -20.02 -1.45
C GLU A 129 -14.89 -19.11 -0.57
N GLU A 130 -15.89 -19.67 0.12
CA GLU A 130 -16.73 -18.90 1.03
C GLU A 130 -15.89 -18.22 2.13
N THR A 131 -14.83 -18.90 2.59
CA THR A 131 -13.85 -18.31 3.52
C THR A 131 -13.13 -17.12 2.91
N VAL A 132 -12.67 -17.19 1.66
CA VAL A 132 -12.04 -16.04 0.96
C VAL A 132 -13.02 -14.86 0.84
N LEU A 133 -14.27 -15.13 0.42
CA LEU A 133 -15.26 -14.09 0.18
C LEU A 133 -15.70 -13.37 1.46
N THR A 134 -15.65 -14.05 2.61
CA THR A 134 -16.14 -13.53 3.90
C THR A 134 -15.03 -13.24 4.90
N ALA A 135 -13.76 -13.47 4.53
CA ALA A 135 -12.61 -13.17 5.36
C ALA A 135 -12.56 -11.68 5.72
N PRO A 136 -12.14 -11.31 6.94
CA PRO A 136 -11.76 -9.92 7.21
C PRO A 136 -10.57 -9.54 6.32
N PRO A 137 -10.40 -8.24 5.98
CA PRO A 137 -9.37 -7.78 5.03
C PRO A 137 -7.97 -8.34 5.32
N GLN A 138 -7.57 -8.37 6.59
CA GLN A 138 -6.24 -8.82 7.02
C GLN A 138 -6.02 -10.34 6.83
N ALA A 139 -7.08 -11.13 6.71
CA ALA A 139 -7.01 -12.57 6.50
C ALA A 139 -7.17 -12.98 5.02
N VAL A 140 -7.48 -12.04 4.13
CA VAL A 140 -7.70 -12.32 2.70
C VAL A 140 -6.48 -12.98 2.05
N PRO A 141 -5.23 -12.49 2.19
CA PRO A 141 -4.07 -13.12 1.54
C PRO A 141 -3.90 -14.57 1.96
N TYR A 142 -4.03 -14.85 3.26
CA TYR A 142 -3.95 -16.19 3.83
C TYR A 142 -5.07 -17.10 3.32
N ALA A 143 -6.31 -16.60 3.27
CA ALA A 143 -7.44 -17.36 2.75
C ALA A 143 -7.24 -17.73 1.28
N ILE A 144 -6.70 -16.82 0.46
CA ILE A 144 -6.39 -17.08 -0.95
C ILE A 144 -5.28 -18.15 -1.06
N ASP A 145 -4.24 -18.08 -0.23
CA ASP A 145 -3.18 -19.10 -0.20
C ASP A 145 -3.70 -20.49 0.16
N HIS A 146 -4.70 -20.56 1.06
CA HIS A 146 -5.35 -21.82 1.41
C HIS A 146 -6.20 -22.38 0.26
N LEU A 147 -6.76 -21.51 -0.58
CA LEU A 147 -7.54 -21.88 -1.76
C LEU A 147 -6.65 -22.25 -2.96
N ALA A 148 -5.42 -21.72 -3.04
CA ALA A 148 -4.51 -21.87 -4.18
C ALA A 148 -4.27 -23.32 -4.65
N PRO A 149 -4.14 -24.34 -3.78
CA PRO A 149 -4.00 -25.73 -4.20
C PRO A 149 -5.21 -26.28 -4.98
N LEU A 150 -6.38 -25.65 -4.87
CA LEU A 150 -7.64 -26.04 -5.51
C LEU A 150 -8.08 -25.04 -6.60
N LYS A 151 -7.18 -24.17 -7.07
CA LYS A 151 -7.48 -23.06 -8.00
C LYS A 151 -8.31 -23.47 -9.23
N ASP A 152 -8.06 -24.64 -9.82
CA ASP A 152 -8.75 -25.10 -11.03
C ASP A 152 -10.26 -25.30 -10.80
N HIS A 153 -10.65 -25.67 -9.57
CA HIS A 153 -12.06 -25.78 -9.18
C HIS A 153 -12.63 -24.45 -8.67
N ALA A 154 -11.79 -23.57 -8.13
CA ALA A 154 -12.20 -22.29 -7.55
C ALA A 154 -12.48 -21.22 -8.60
N ILE A 155 -11.66 -21.14 -9.66
CA ILE A 155 -11.75 -20.11 -10.70
C ILE A 155 -13.17 -19.96 -11.27
N PRO A 156 -13.90 -21.03 -11.66
CA PRO A 156 -15.27 -20.87 -12.17
C PRO A 156 -16.24 -20.28 -11.14
N LEU A 157 -16.10 -20.63 -9.86
CA LEU A 157 -16.99 -20.17 -8.79
C LEU A 157 -16.75 -18.68 -8.50
N LEU A 158 -15.48 -18.28 -8.40
CA LEU A 158 -15.08 -16.88 -8.26
C LEU A 158 -15.55 -16.03 -9.45
N GLN A 159 -15.44 -16.54 -10.68
CA GLN A 159 -15.95 -15.86 -11.87
C GLN A 159 -17.48 -15.72 -11.88
N ASP A 160 -18.21 -16.68 -11.32
CA ASP A 160 -19.65 -16.59 -11.18
C ASP A 160 -20.05 -15.51 -10.17
N HIS A 161 -19.31 -15.37 -9.06
CA HIS A 161 -19.49 -14.26 -8.12
C HIS A 161 -19.22 -12.89 -8.75
N MET A 162 -18.23 -12.79 -9.63
CA MET A 162 -17.92 -11.56 -10.38
C MET A 162 -19.07 -11.13 -11.31
N LYS A 163 -19.79 -12.10 -11.90
CA LYS A 163 -20.92 -11.82 -12.81
C LYS A 163 -22.24 -11.55 -12.07
N ASN A 164 -22.36 -12.03 -10.85
CA ASN A 164 -23.60 -11.92 -10.08
C ASN A 164 -23.76 -10.51 -9.49
N SER A 165 -24.76 -9.78 -9.97
CA SER A 165 -25.07 -8.42 -9.52
C SER A 165 -25.48 -8.31 -8.05
N LYS A 166 -25.86 -9.43 -7.40
CA LYS A 166 -26.20 -9.49 -5.98
C LYS A 166 -25.00 -9.68 -5.05
N THR A 167 -23.84 -10.06 -5.58
CA THR A 167 -22.61 -10.22 -4.78
C THR A 167 -22.23 -8.88 -4.15
N GLU A 168 -21.84 -8.86 -2.89
CA GLU A 168 -21.42 -7.63 -2.20
C GLU A 168 -20.11 -7.08 -2.76
N ALA A 169 -19.83 -5.78 -2.56
CA ALA A 169 -18.64 -5.14 -3.12
C ALA A 169 -17.33 -5.74 -2.57
N SER A 170 -17.26 -6.00 -1.25
CA SER A 170 -16.12 -6.67 -0.59
C SER A 170 -15.90 -8.08 -1.12
N GLN A 171 -16.98 -8.87 -1.26
CA GLN A 171 -16.91 -10.21 -1.83
C GLN A 171 -16.39 -10.21 -3.27
N ARG A 172 -16.84 -9.26 -4.11
CA ARG A 172 -16.32 -9.09 -5.47
C ARG A 172 -14.84 -8.68 -5.46
N LEU A 173 -14.44 -7.83 -4.53
CA LEU A 173 -13.04 -7.44 -4.36
C LEU A 173 -12.17 -8.65 -4.02
N HIS A 174 -12.53 -9.44 -3.01
CA HIS A 174 -11.76 -10.62 -2.62
C HIS A 174 -11.71 -11.66 -3.74
N ALA A 175 -12.82 -11.84 -4.47
CA ALA A 175 -12.84 -12.70 -5.65
C ALA A 175 -11.88 -12.20 -6.74
N ALA A 176 -11.83 -10.89 -6.99
CA ALA A 176 -10.89 -10.29 -7.93
C ALA A 176 -9.43 -10.48 -7.48
N CYS A 177 -9.11 -10.27 -6.20
CA CYS A 177 -7.77 -10.52 -5.65
C CYS A 177 -7.35 -11.99 -5.83
N ALA A 178 -8.24 -12.94 -5.52
CA ALA A 178 -7.97 -14.37 -5.73
C ALA A 178 -7.75 -14.70 -7.20
N LEU A 179 -8.58 -14.18 -8.11
CA LEU A 179 -8.46 -14.39 -9.55
C LEU A 179 -7.15 -13.82 -10.09
N MET A 180 -6.70 -12.64 -9.64
CA MET A 180 -5.39 -12.08 -9.99
C MET A 180 -4.26 -13.04 -9.60
N LYS A 181 -4.27 -13.53 -8.34
CA LYS A 181 -3.27 -14.49 -7.84
C LYS A 181 -3.28 -15.82 -8.60
N PHE A 182 -4.42 -16.21 -9.17
CA PHE A 182 -4.56 -17.40 -9.99
C PHE A 182 -4.27 -17.18 -11.49
N GLY A 183 -3.81 -15.99 -11.89
CA GLY A 183 -3.43 -15.68 -13.27
C GLY A 183 -4.59 -15.26 -14.18
N HIS A 184 -5.71 -14.81 -13.60
CA HIS A 184 -6.87 -14.27 -14.33
C HIS A 184 -7.01 -12.76 -14.09
N PRO A 185 -6.62 -11.91 -15.06
CA PRO A 185 -6.53 -10.46 -14.85
C PRO A 185 -7.90 -9.81 -14.67
N HIS A 186 -8.05 -9.02 -13.59
CA HIS A 186 -9.23 -8.23 -13.23
C HIS A 186 -8.83 -6.82 -12.77
N VAL A 187 -7.80 -6.24 -13.40
CA VAL A 187 -7.22 -4.93 -13.03
C VAL A 187 -8.28 -3.82 -13.01
N ASP A 188 -9.15 -3.75 -14.01
CA ASP A 188 -10.17 -2.68 -14.08
C ASP A 188 -11.14 -2.72 -12.89
N VAL A 189 -11.45 -3.91 -12.36
CA VAL A 189 -12.31 -4.08 -11.18
C VAL A 189 -11.61 -3.55 -9.93
N LEU A 190 -10.35 -3.94 -9.74
CA LEU A 190 -9.55 -3.51 -8.59
C LEU A 190 -9.33 -2.01 -8.58
N VAL A 191 -8.96 -1.43 -9.73
CA VAL A 191 -8.79 0.03 -9.85
C VAL A 191 -10.10 0.77 -9.62
N SER A 192 -11.23 0.24 -10.09
CA SER A 192 -12.55 0.85 -9.83
C SER A 192 -12.94 0.78 -8.36
N ALA A 193 -12.55 -0.28 -7.65
CA ALA A 193 -12.88 -0.47 -6.23
C ALA A 193 -12.20 0.56 -5.31
N ILE A 194 -11.04 1.11 -5.71
CA ILE A 194 -10.27 2.11 -4.94
C ILE A 194 -11.12 3.32 -4.51
N ALA A 195 -12.13 3.68 -5.30
CA ALA A 195 -12.98 4.83 -5.00
C ALA A 195 -13.76 4.69 -3.69
N ASP A 196 -14.25 3.50 -3.39
CA ASP A 196 -15.28 3.29 -2.35
C ASP A 196 -14.87 2.29 -1.27
N VAL A 197 -13.77 1.57 -1.48
CA VAL A 197 -13.30 0.54 -0.55
C VAL A 197 -12.80 1.16 0.77
N ASP A 198 -12.91 0.36 1.83
CA ASP A 198 -12.32 0.62 3.14
C ASP A 198 -10.79 0.61 3.07
N HIS A 199 -10.13 1.38 3.93
CA HIS A 199 -8.67 1.47 3.98
C HIS A 199 -7.99 0.14 4.33
N ASP A 200 -8.64 -0.74 5.09
CA ASP A 200 -8.10 -2.05 5.47
C ASP A 200 -7.86 -2.97 4.25
N GLU A 201 -8.54 -2.71 3.13
CA GLU A 201 -8.41 -3.47 1.89
C GLU A 201 -7.30 -2.95 0.98
N PHE A 202 -6.68 -1.81 1.31
CA PHE A 202 -5.71 -1.17 0.45
C PHE A 202 -4.53 -2.09 0.11
N SER A 203 -3.99 -2.78 1.12
CA SER A 203 -2.88 -3.74 0.94
C SER A 203 -3.28 -4.91 0.02
N ASN A 204 -4.52 -5.40 0.13
CA ASN A 204 -5.03 -6.47 -0.74
C ASN A 204 -5.09 -6.03 -2.21
N ILE A 205 -5.47 -4.78 -2.46
CA ILE A 205 -5.50 -4.21 -3.81
C ILE A 205 -4.09 -4.07 -4.37
N VAL A 206 -3.15 -3.53 -3.59
CA VAL A 206 -1.75 -3.35 -4.03
C VAL A 206 -1.11 -4.70 -4.35
N GLU A 207 -1.22 -5.69 -3.45
CA GLU A 207 -0.69 -7.05 -3.67
C GLU A 207 -1.27 -7.68 -4.96
N ALA A 208 -2.59 -7.55 -5.16
CA ALA A 208 -3.24 -8.10 -6.33
C ALA A 208 -2.83 -7.39 -7.63
N LEU A 209 -2.68 -6.06 -7.62
CA LEU A 209 -2.27 -5.28 -8.79
C LEU A 209 -0.80 -5.49 -9.17
N ASP A 210 0.07 -5.77 -8.19
CA ASP A 210 1.50 -6.00 -8.46
C ASP A 210 1.74 -7.22 -9.36
N ALA A 211 0.86 -8.22 -9.29
CA ALA A 211 0.88 -9.40 -10.18
C ALA A 211 0.71 -9.05 -11.68
N SER A 212 0.17 -7.87 -12.02
CA SER A 212 -0.02 -7.38 -13.39
C SER A 212 0.38 -5.91 -13.55
N ARG A 213 1.57 -5.54 -13.05
CA ARG A 213 2.04 -4.14 -12.95
C ARG A 213 1.89 -3.31 -14.25
N ASP A 214 2.20 -3.87 -15.42
CA ASP A 214 2.10 -3.15 -16.71
C ASP A 214 0.66 -2.79 -17.12
N GLU A 215 -0.30 -3.65 -16.79
CA GLU A 215 -1.72 -3.38 -17.03
C GLU A 215 -2.29 -2.46 -15.95
N ALA A 216 -1.91 -2.69 -14.69
CA ALA A 216 -2.24 -1.83 -13.55
C ALA A 216 -1.82 -0.38 -13.80
N SER A 217 -0.56 -0.13 -14.20
CA SER A 217 -0.06 1.22 -14.50
C SER A 217 -0.88 1.92 -15.60
N ARG A 218 -1.23 1.22 -16.69
CA ARG A 218 -2.05 1.78 -17.78
C ARG A 218 -3.47 2.11 -17.33
N THR A 219 -4.09 1.28 -16.49
CA THR A 219 -5.44 1.53 -15.97
C THR A 219 -5.45 2.63 -14.91
N LEU A 220 -4.48 2.61 -13.98
CA LEU A 220 -4.29 3.67 -12.99
C LEU A 220 -4.09 5.03 -13.65
N LYS A 221 -3.24 5.13 -14.68
CA LYS A 221 -3.04 6.37 -15.44
C LYS A 221 -4.36 6.95 -15.99
N ARG A 222 -5.22 6.10 -16.56
CA ARG A 222 -6.55 6.51 -17.07
C ARG A 222 -7.47 6.97 -15.94
N ALA A 223 -7.50 6.24 -14.82
CA ALA A 223 -8.32 6.57 -13.67
C ALA A 223 -7.87 7.87 -12.97
N ILE A 224 -6.54 8.08 -12.85
CA ILE A 224 -5.94 9.30 -12.29
C ILE A 224 -6.32 10.50 -13.15
N GLN A 225 -6.21 10.40 -14.48
CA GLN A 225 -6.64 11.48 -15.39
C GLN A 225 -8.14 11.78 -15.24
N ALA A 226 -9.00 10.76 -15.15
CA ALA A 226 -10.44 10.97 -14.97
C ALA A 226 -10.77 11.62 -13.60
N ALA A 227 -10.04 11.26 -12.54
CA ALA A 227 -10.16 11.90 -11.23
C ALA A 227 -9.68 13.35 -11.27
N ASP A 228 -8.65 13.64 -12.05
CA ASP A 228 -8.14 15.00 -12.26
C ASP A 228 -9.14 15.87 -13.04
N ASP A 229 -9.66 15.36 -14.16
CA ASP A 229 -10.66 16.05 -15.00
C ASP A 229 -11.95 16.39 -14.22
N SER A 230 -12.32 15.52 -13.27
CA SER A 230 -13.49 15.72 -12.40
C SER A 230 -13.19 16.46 -11.10
N GLN A 231 -11.93 16.87 -10.87
CA GLN A 231 -11.46 17.51 -9.64
C GLN A 231 -11.74 16.70 -8.36
N ASN A 232 -11.77 15.38 -8.47
CA ASN A 232 -11.95 14.49 -7.33
C ASN A 232 -10.60 14.17 -6.68
N TRP A 233 -10.09 15.11 -5.88
CA TRP A 233 -8.75 15.02 -5.28
C TRP A 233 -8.59 13.86 -4.31
N LYS A 234 -9.65 13.46 -3.60
CA LYS A 234 -9.62 12.28 -2.71
C LYS A 234 -9.41 10.99 -3.52
N LEU A 235 -10.13 10.83 -4.63
CA LEU A 235 -9.94 9.69 -5.53
C LEU A 235 -8.58 9.73 -6.21
N LYS A 236 -8.16 10.91 -6.72
CA LYS A 236 -6.83 11.10 -7.32
C LYS A 236 -5.75 10.67 -6.35
N PHE A 237 -5.80 11.15 -5.10
CA PHE A 237 -4.89 10.75 -4.03
C PHE A 237 -4.84 9.23 -3.84
N ARG A 238 -5.99 8.57 -3.69
CA ARG A 238 -6.03 7.12 -3.46
C ARG A 238 -5.35 6.34 -4.59
N LEU A 239 -5.64 6.69 -5.84
CA LEU A 239 -5.06 6.09 -7.03
C LEU A 239 -3.56 6.37 -7.17
N VAL A 240 -3.15 7.60 -6.83
CA VAL A 240 -1.76 8.05 -6.86
C VAL A 240 -0.92 7.29 -5.83
N VAL A 241 -1.43 7.09 -4.61
CA VAL A 241 -0.72 6.29 -3.59
C VAL A 241 -0.68 4.82 -3.98
N THR A 242 -1.72 4.27 -4.62
CA THR A 242 -1.64 2.93 -5.22
C THR A 242 -0.50 2.83 -6.23
N ALA A 243 -0.37 3.81 -7.14
CA ALA A 243 0.71 3.84 -8.13
C ALA A 243 2.08 3.95 -7.45
N LEU A 244 2.19 4.77 -6.40
CA LEU A 244 3.41 4.93 -5.61
C LEU A 244 3.84 3.60 -4.96
N CYS A 245 2.92 2.86 -4.33
CA CYS A 245 3.20 1.54 -3.74
C CYS A 245 3.58 0.49 -4.81
N LEU A 246 3.16 0.68 -6.07
CA LEU A 246 3.58 -0.16 -7.21
C LEU A 246 4.92 0.29 -7.83
N GLY A 247 5.57 1.30 -7.25
CA GLY A 247 6.87 1.82 -7.67
C GLY A 247 6.83 2.94 -8.73
N ASP A 248 5.66 3.52 -9.00
CA ASP A 248 5.51 4.67 -9.90
C ASP A 248 5.27 5.95 -9.10
N SER A 249 6.36 6.71 -8.89
CA SER A 249 6.32 7.97 -8.12
C SER A 249 5.88 9.19 -8.92
N ASP A 250 5.76 9.10 -10.25
CA ASP A 250 5.60 10.28 -11.11
C ASP A 250 4.26 10.97 -10.85
N PHE A 251 3.19 10.19 -10.71
CA PHE A 251 1.86 10.75 -10.39
C PHE A 251 1.81 11.38 -9.00
N ALA A 252 2.55 10.81 -8.03
CA ALA A 252 2.65 11.38 -6.69
C ALA A 252 3.43 12.69 -6.72
N ALA A 253 4.54 12.74 -7.44
CA ALA A 253 5.32 13.95 -7.67
C ALA A 253 4.52 15.05 -8.37
N GLU A 254 3.68 14.69 -9.34
CA GLU A 254 2.77 15.63 -10.01
C GLU A 254 1.72 16.18 -9.04
N MET A 255 1.05 15.33 -8.28
CA MET A 255 -0.03 15.72 -7.36
C MET A 255 0.46 16.67 -6.26
N VAL A 256 1.68 16.47 -5.76
CA VAL A 256 2.27 17.29 -4.68
C VAL A 256 3.15 18.42 -5.20
N SER A 257 3.19 18.64 -6.51
CA SER A 257 3.93 19.74 -7.13
C SER A 257 3.50 21.09 -6.56
N LEU A 258 4.43 22.05 -6.51
CA LEU A 258 4.16 23.37 -5.96
C LEU A 258 3.33 24.18 -6.95
N GLN A 259 2.08 24.46 -6.57
CA GLN A 259 1.11 25.18 -7.39
C GLN A 259 0.56 26.39 -6.63
N SER A 260 -0.07 27.32 -7.36
CA SER A 260 -0.69 28.51 -6.76
C SER A 260 -1.87 28.15 -5.84
N ASP A 261 -2.59 27.08 -6.15
CA ASP A 261 -3.55 26.44 -5.26
C ASP A 261 -2.95 25.13 -4.71
N PRO A 262 -2.63 25.04 -3.42
CA PRO A 262 -1.99 23.87 -2.82
C PRO A 262 -2.96 22.71 -2.54
N LEU A 263 -4.25 22.80 -2.92
CA LEU A 263 -5.29 21.86 -2.50
C LEU A 263 -4.95 20.38 -2.78
N GLN A 264 -4.34 20.04 -3.92
CA GLN A 264 -3.93 18.67 -4.21
C GLN A 264 -2.83 18.18 -3.26
N ARG A 265 -1.79 19.00 -3.01
CA ARG A 265 -0.72 18.70 -2.06
C ARG A 265 -1.27 18.54 -0.64
N THR A 266 -2.14 19.45 -0.20
CA THR A 266 -2.80 19.38 1.10
C THR A 266 -3.69 18.14 1.24
N THR A 267 -4.40 17.77 0.17
CA THR A 267 -5.21 16.54 0.15
C THR A 267 -4.33 15.30 0.26
N PHE A 268 -3.18 15.28 -0.42
CA PHE A 268 -2.21 14.20 -0.31
C PHE A 268 -1.74 14.02 1.12
N ILE A 269 -1.29 15.10 1.76
CA ILE A 269 -0.74 15.09 3.12
C ILE A 269 -1.75 14.55 4.14
N HIS A 270 -2.94 15.16 4.23
CA HIS A 270 -3.93 14.81 5.26
C HIS A 270 -4.75 13.55 4.97
N SER A 271 -4.73 13.04 3.73
CA SER A 271 -5.41 11.77 3.42
C SER A 271 -4.49 10.57 3.62
N PHE A 272 -3.17 10.78 3.64
CA PHE A 272 -2.17 9.73 3.74
C PHE A 272 -2.29 8.86 4.98
N PRO A 273 -2.50 9.38 6.21
CA PRO A 273 -2.56 8.56 7.43
C PRO A 273 -3.62 7.45 7.40
N ASN A 274 -4.62 7.59 6.52
CA ASN A 274 -5.71 6.61 6.39
C ASN A 274 -5.63 5.79 5.08
N TRP A 275 -4.53 5.90 4.31
CA TRP A 275 -4.38 5.26 3.00
C TRP A 275 -2.92 5.28 2.53
N HIS A 276 -2.09 4.37 3.06
CA HIS A 276 -0.64 4.34 2.76
C HIS A 276 -0.04 2.93 2.55
N GLY A 277 -0.77 1.86 2.90
CA GLY A 277 -0.27 0.48 2.76
C GLY A 277 0.87 0.17 3.73
N SER A 278 1.71 -0.80 3.40
CA SER A 278 2.90 -1.12 4.20
C SER A 278 3.89 0.05 4.17
N LEU A 279 4.12 0.69 5.32
CA LEU A 279 5.11 1.77 5.41
C LEU A 279 6.53 1.24 5.21
N THR A 280 6.80 0.00 5.62
CA THR A 280 8.08 -0.69 5.39
C THR A 280 8.34 -0.87 3.90
N ASP A 281 7.39 -1.44 3.16
CA ASP A 281 7.53 -1.66 1.71
C ASP A 281 7.70 -0.33 0.97
N LEU A 282 6.96 0.70 1.41
CA LEU A 282 7.08 2.02 0.84
C LEU A 282 8.50 2.59 1.03
N ALA A 283 9.07 2.52 2.25
CA ALA A 283 10.44 2.97 2.51
C ALA A 283 11.48 2.25 1.64
N GLU A 284 11.32 0.93 1.46
CA GLU A 284 12.20 0.12 0.62
C GLU A 284 12.10 0.48 -0.87
N SER A 285 10.94 0.94 -1.32
CA SER A 285 10.69 1.25 -2.73
C SER A 285 11.19 2.64 -3.18
N ILE A 286 11.52 3.55 -2.26
CA ILE A 286 11.84 4.96 -2.57
C ILE A 286 13.23 5.49 -2.13
N PRO A 287 14.29 4.68 -1.89
CA PRO A 287 15.56 5.20 -1.38
C PRO A 287 16.22 6.24 -2.31
N ASP A 288 16.00 6.10 -3.62
CA ASP A 288 16.53 7.00 -4.66
C ASP A 288 15.56 8.11 -5.09
N LEU A 289 14.39 8.24 -4.44
CA LEU A 289 13.40 9.25 -4.81
C LEU A 289 14.03 10.64 -4.76
N ARG A 290 14.16 11.36 -5.89
CA ARG A 290 14.85 12.68 -5.93
C ARG A 290 13.91 13.89 -5.89
N ASN A 291 12.61 13.69 -6.04
CA ASN A 291 11.65 14.78 -6.13
C ASN A 291 11.46 15.45 -4.74
N GLY A 292 12.00 16.67 -4.57
CA GLY A 292 11.90 17.43 -3.31
C GLY A 292 10.47 17.68 -2.83
N PRO A 293 9.55 18.17 -3.69
CA PRO A 293 8.14 18.32 -3.30
C PRO A 293 7.51 17.03 -2.76
N LEU A 294 7.77 15.88 -3.39
CA LEU A 294 7.26 14.59 -2.92
C LEU A 294 7.93 14.12 -1.62
N ARG A 295 9.25 14.27 -1.47
CA ARG A 295 9.93 13.98 -0.20
C ARG A 295 9.34 14.80 0.94
N SER A 296 9.18 16.11 0.74
CA SER A 296 8.60 17.00 1.75
C SER A 296 7.15 16.62 2.07
N ALA A 297 6.33 16.31 1.06
CA ALA A 297 4.94 15.91 1.28
C ALA A 297 4.83 14.57 2.01
N LEU A 298 5.68 13.59 1.68
CA LEU A 298 5.77 12.31 2.40
C LEU A 298 6.18 12.50 3.85
N CYS A 299 7.17 13.35 4.14
CA CYS A 299 7.56 13.65 5.53
C CYS A 299 6.38 14.23 6.32
N LEU A 300 5.61 15.17 5.75
CA LEU A 300 4.45 15.74 6.44
C LEU A 300 3.31 14.73 6.60
N ALA A 301 3.04 13.95 5.56
CA ALA A 301 2.04 12.89 5.55
C ALA A 301 2.30 11.81 6.60
N LEU A 302 3.55 11.32 6.67
CA LEU A 302 3.95 10.28 7.63
C LEU A 302 3.97 10.81 9.06
N GLY A 303 4.39 12.05 9.27
CA GLY A 303 4.40 12.66 10.61
C GLY A 303 3.01 12.98 11.17
N GLU A 304 1.94 12.84 10.38
CA GLU A 304 0.56 12.85 10.90
C GLU A 304 0.15 11.51 11.53
N ILE A 305 0.88 10.42 11.24
CA ILE A 305 0.68 9.14 11.92
C ILE A 305 1.31 9.26 13.30
N PRO A 306 0.51 9.13 14.39
CA PRO A 306 1.03 9.21 15.74
C PRO A 306 2.13 8.18 15.97
N SER A 307 3.18 8.55 16.70
CA SER A 307 4.34 7.67 16.94
C SER A 307 3.96 6.33 17.58
N GLU A 308 2.89 6.32 18.39
CA GLU A 308 2.33 5.13 19.04
C GLU A 308 1.65 4.15 18.08
N ASP A 309 1.26 4.62 16.88
CA ASP A 309 0.63 3.84 15.82
C ASP A 309 1.64 3.36 14.77
N VAL A 310 2.92 3.75 14.89
CA VAL A 310 4.01 3.31 14.01
C VAL A 310 4.84 2.25 14.72
N SER A 311 5.02 1.09 14.09
CA SER A 311 5.80 0.00 14.66
C SER A 311 7.30 0.28 14.66
N ASP A 312 8.05 -0.39 15.56
CA ASP A 312 9.51 -0.31 15.61
C ASP A 312 10.17 -0.69 14.27
N GLU A 313 9.56 -1.60 13.51
CA GLU A 313 10.01 -2.04 12.19
C GLU A 313 9.87 -0.92 11.15
N GLU A 314 8.72 -0.23 11.14
CA GLU A 314 8.48 0.91 10.25
C GLU A 314 9.40 2.09 10.59
N ILE A 315 9.58 2.39 11.88
CA ILE A 315 10.55 3.40 12.34
C ILE A 315 11.96 3.03 11.86
N ALA A 316 12.37 1.76 11.99
CA ALA A 316 13.68 1.29 11.55
C ALA A 316 13.86 1.42 10.03
N ALA A 317 12.82 1.20 9.24
CA ALA A 317 12.84 1.33 7.78
C ALA A 317 12.99 2.79 7.33
N TRP A 318 12.24 3.71 7.96
CA TRP A 318 12.22 5.12 7.57
C TRP A 318 13.34 5.97 8.15
N LYS A 319 13.81 5.66 9.36
CA LYS A 319 14.80 6.48 10.08
C LYS A 319 16.04 6.84 9.26
N PRO A 320 16.71 5.92 8.53
CA PRO A 320 17.88 6.27 7.72
C PRO A 320 17.55 7.26 6.59
N LEU A 321 16.38 7.12 5.96
CA LEU A 321 15.93 8.03 4.90
C LEU A 321 15.63 9.42 5.47
N LEU A 322 14.88 9.50 6.56
CA LEU A 322 14.50 10.76 7.20
C LEU A 322 15.73 11.52 7.73
N GLN A 323 16.66 10.83 8.39
CA GLN A 323 17.92 11.44 8.86
C GLN A 323 18.79 11.90 7.69
N SER A 324 18.87 11.12 6.60
CA SER A 324 19.55 11.53 5.37
C SER A 324 18.91 12.76 4.75
N TRP A 325 17.58 12.79 4.61
CA TRP A 325 16.86 13.94 4.06
C TRP A 325 17.01 15.19 4.92
N TYR A 326 16.98 15.06 6.25
CA TYR A 326 17.26 16.16 7.14
C TYR A 326 18.70 16.68 6.96
N GLN A 327 19.70 15.80 6.85
CA GLN A 327 21.08 16.25 6.75
C GLN A 327 21.44 16.77 5.37
N VAL A 328 21.14 16.03 4.29
CA VAL A 328 21.77 16.24 2.98
C VAL A 328 20.82 16.65 1.86
N ALA A 329 19.52 16.77 2.08
CA ALA A 329 18.61 17.21 1.01
C ALA A 329 18.99 18.60 0.48
N GLU A 330 19.00 18.74 -0.85
CA GLU A 330 19.37 19.99 -1.52
C GLU A 330 18.39 21.12 -1.20
N ASP A 331 17.10 20.80 -1.10
CA ASP A 331 16.03 21.79 -0.90
C ASP A 331 15.63 21.94 0.58
N GLY A 332 15.30 23.17 0.96
CA GLY A 332 14.85 23.51 2.31
C GLY A 332 13.50 22.88 2.69
N GLY A 333 12.63 22.60 1.72
CA GLY A 333 11.32 21.99 1.95
C GLY A 333 11.45 20.58 2.51
N THR A 334 12.29 19.76 1.90
CA THR A 334 12.64 18.43 2.39
C THR A 334 13.34 18.50 3.75
N HIS A 335 14.34 19.37 3.92
CA HIS A 335 15.05 19.53 5.20
C HIS A 335 14.09 19.87 6.35
N GLY A 336 13.24 20.89 6.17
CA GLY A 336 12.28 21.34 7.18
C GLY A 336 11.19 20.30 7.45
N ALA A 337 10.69 19.60 6.43
CA ALA A 337 9.70 18.55 6.64
C ALA A 337 10.29 17.33 7.37
N ALA A 338 11.53 16.94 7.04
CA ALA A 338 12.27 15.87 7.72
C ALA A 338 12.56 16.21 9.19
N ASP A 339 12.96 17.45 9.47
CA ASP A 339 13.09 17.98 10.83
C ASP A 339 11.79 17.79 11.63
N TRP A 340 10.65 18.13 11.02
CA TRP A 340 9.34 18.05 11.68
C TRP A 340 8.94 16.61 12.03
N ILE A 341 9.02 15.67 11.07
CA ILE A 341 8.67 14.26 11.31
C ILE A 341 9.63 13.57 12.29
N LEU A 342 10.94 13.84 12.21
CA LEU A 342 11.90 13.27 13.17
C LEU A 342 11.51 13.63 14.60
N ARG A 343 11.01 14.86 14.84
CA ARG A 343 10.46 15.27 16.13
C ARG A 343 9.10 14.64 16.46
N GLN A 344 8.22 14.44 15.48
CA GLN A 344 6.92 13.77 15.73
C GLN A 344 7.10 12.31 16.15
N TRP A 345 8.09 11.63 15.59
CA TRP A 345 8.41 10.23 15.91
C TRP A 345 9.48 10.08 16.99
N GLU A 346 9.82 11.16 17.69
CA GLU A 346 10.83 11.16 18.77
C GLU A 346 12.21 10.60 18.34
N ILE A 347 12.54 10.70 17.06
CA ILE A 347 13.83 10.30 16.51
C ILE A 347 14.83 11.45 16.70
N PRO A 348 16.00 11.20 17.32
CA PRO A 348 17.01 12.24 17.49
C PRO A 348 17.45 12.83 16.15
N LEU A 349 17.46 14.16 16.08
CA LEU A 349 18.00 14.91 14.96
C LEU A 349 19.53 14.68 14.91
N PRO A 350 20.09 14.26 13.77
CA PRO A 350 21.53 14.12 13.63
C PRO A 350 22.19 15.51 13.56
N GLU A 351 23.40 15.66 14.08
CA GLU A 351 24.07 16.96 14.10
C GLU A 351 24.37 17.49 12.67
N ILE A 352 24.25 18.81 12.51
CA ILE A 352 24.66 19.53 11.31
C ILE A 352 25.67 20.59 11.74
N PRO A 353 26.93 20.53 11.24
CA PRO A 353 27.92 21.54 11.55
C PRO A 353 27.47 22.93 11.10
N SER A 354 27.73 23.94 11.92
CA SER A 354 27.49 25.32 11.53
C SER A 354 28.44 25.76 10.40
N SER A 355 27.93 26.60 9.50
CA SER A 355 28.67 27.17 8.39
C SER A 355 28.15 28.57 8.07
N ALA A 356 28.97 29.38 7.40
CA ALA A 356 28.56 30.70 6.92
C ALA A 356 27.84 30.64 5.55
N GLU A 357 27.92 29.50 4.87
CA GLU A 357 27.42 29.30 3.51
C GLU A 357 26.85 27.88 3.36
N PRO A 358 25.94 27.66 2.40
CA PRO A 358 25.48 26.32 2.07
C PRO A 358 26.63 25.40 1.65
N ALA A 359 26.63 24.18 2.18
CA ALA A 359 27.54 23.10 1.80
C ALA A 359 26.81 22.08 0.92
N LEU A 360 27.56 21.22 0.22
CA LEU A 360 27.02 20.01 -0.43
C LEU A 360 25.83 20.26 -1.39
N GLN A 361 25.87 21.33 -2.19
CA GLN A 361 24.81 21.75 -3.13
C GLN A 361 23.46 22.13 -2.47
N ARG A 362 23.41 22.21 -1.14
CA ARG A 362 22.22 22.65 -0.42
C ARG A 362 21.87 24.10 -0.77
N THR A 363 20.59 24.41 -0.70
CA THR A 363 20.06 25.78 -0.75
C THR A 363 19.90 26.38 0.65
N TRP A 364 20.56 25.80 1.67
CA TRP A 364 20.43 26.19 3.06
C TRP A 364 21.70 25.87 3.86
N PHE A 365 21.83 26.51 5.03
CA PHE A 365 22.91 26.26 5.97
C PHE A 365 22.44 26.44 7.42
N VAL A 366 23.24 26.01 8.39
CA VAL A 366 23.01 26.26 9.83
C VAL A 366 24.06 27.26 10.30
N ASN A 367 23.65 28.38 10.90
CA ASN A 367 24.59 29.43 11.31
C ASN A 367 25.20 29.17 12.70
N SER A 368 25.96 30.13 13.24
CA SER A 368 26.62 30.00 14.56
C SER A 368 25.65 29.98 15.77
N MET A 369 24.38 30.32 15.54
CA MET A 369 23.29 30.32 16.53
C MET A 369 22.35 29.12 16.35
N GLU A 370 22.80 28.09 15.62
CA GLU A 370 22.03 26.89 15.27
C GLU A 370 20.74 27.20 14.48
N MET A 371 20.68 28.37 13.83
CA MET A 371 19.55 28.73 12.97
C MET A 371 19.73 28.13 11.58
N THR A 372 18.75 27.36 11.12
CA THR A 372 18.66 26.99 9.71
C THR A 372 18.26 28.22 8.88
N MET A 373 19.16 28.64 8.00
CA MET A 373 19.00 29.73 7.05
C MET A 373 18.68 29.15 5.66
N LEU A 374 17.47 29.40 5.17
CA LEU A 374 16.97 28.87 3.89
C LEU A 374 17.07 29.92 2.78
N ARG A 375 17.65 29.57 1.63
CA ARG A 375 17.73 30.44 0.45
C ARG A 375 16.37 30.58 -0.20
N ILE A 376 15.96 31.83 -0.38
CA ILE A 376 14.80 32.20 -1.17
C ILE A 376 15.30 32.80 -2.49
N PRO A 377 14.87 32.28 -3.66
CA PRO A 377 15.30 32.81 -4.95
C PRO A 377 14.74 34.21 -5.20
N SER A 378 15.45 35.03 -5.99
CA SER A 378 14.85 36.23 -6.58
C SER A 378 13.66 35.85 -7.46
N GLY A 379 12.64 36.70 -7.52
CA GLY A 379 11.46 36.38 -8.31
C GLY A 379 10.38 37.44 -8.24
N THR A 380 9.28 37.15 -8.93
CA THR A 380 8.11 38.00 -9.00
C THR A 380 6.91 37.26 -8.45
N PHE A 381 6.13 37.90 -7.60
CA PHE A 381 4.91 37.31 -7.03
C PHE A 381 3.77 38.32 -6.91
N GLN A 382 2.57 37.79 -6.67
CA GLN A 382 1.38 38.58 -6.38
C GLN A 382 1.28 38.81 -4.87
N MET A 383 1.48 40.06 -4.43
CA MET A 383 1.37 40.48 -3.04
C MET A 383 -0.04 41.02 -2.75
N GLY A 384 -0.55 40.72 -1.56
CA GLY A 384 -1.88 41.15 -1.11
C GLY A 384 -3.00 40.21 -1.57
N SER A 385 -4.24 40.69 -1.44
CA SER A 385 -5.45 39.93 -1.79
C SER A 385 -6.64 40.87 -1.96
N ASN A 386 -7.66 40.43 -2.68
CA ASN A 386 -8.95 41.12 -2.79
C ASN A 386 -9.90 40.78 -1.62
N SER A 387 -9.42 40.04 -0.62
CA SER A 387 -10.21 39.73 0.59
C SER A 387 -10.42 40.97 1.45
N LYS A 388 -11.51 40.99 2.22
CA LYS A 388 -11.83 42.07 3.17
C LYS A 388 -10.81 42.23 4.30
N TYR A 389 -9.91 41.27 4.47
CA TYR A 389 -8.86 41.27 5.50
C TYR A 389 -7.51 41.75 4.97
N SER A 390 -7.38 41.91 3.65
CA SER A 390 -6.17 42.43 3.03
C SER A 390 -6.12 43.95 3.13
N SER A 391 -4.96 44.49 3.49
CA SER A 391 -4.72 45.95 3.47
C SER A 391 -4.31 46.48 2.09
N HIS A 392 -4.01 45.59 1.13
CA HIS A 392 -3.58 45.93 -0.23
C HIS A 392 -4.38 45.13 -1.26
N PRO A 393 -4.83 45.75 -2.37
CA PRO A 393 -5.26 44.96 -3.51
C PRO A 393 -4.09 44.12 -4.03
N VAL A 394 -4.42 43.07 -4.77
CA VAL A 394 -3.40 42.25 -5.44
C VAL A 394 -2.56 43.13 -6.36
N HIS A 395 -1.23 43.10 -6.19
CA HIS A 395 -0.28 43.82 -7.05
C HIS A 395 1.02 43.02 -7.19
N GLN A 396 1.76 43.31 -8.26
CA GLN A 396 2.99 42.60 -8.58
C GLN A 396 4.18 43.17 -7.81
N VAL A 397 4.94 42.30 -7.14
CA VAL A 397 6.21 42.67 -6.50
C VAL A 397 7.34 41.84 -7.10
N THR A 398 8.45 42.50 -7.42
CA THR A 398 9.69 41.86 -7.90
C THR A 398 10.77 42.01 -6.83
N LEU A 399 11.30 40.88 -6.35
CA LEU A 399 12.48 40.82 -5.49
C LEU A 399 13.69 40.50 -6.36
N THR A 400 14.63 41.43 -6.47
CA THR A 400 15.69 41.36 -7.49
C THR A 400 16.86 40.47 -7.10
N ARG A 401 16.99 40.13 -5.83
CA ARG A 401 18.12 39.37 -5.29
C ARG A 401 17.63 38.20 -4.45
N PRO A 402 18.31 37.04 -4.52
CA PRO A 402 18.07 35.98 -3.55
C PRO A 402 18.53 36.44 -2.17
N PHE A 403 17.97 35.83 -1.14
CA PHE A 403 18.33 36.08 0.26
C PHE A 403 18.17 34.81 1.08
N PHE A 404 18.73 34.80 2.28
CA PHE A 404 18.53 33.71 3.24
C PHE A 404 17.66 34.21 4.39
N LEU A 405 16.66 33.43 4.77
CA LEU A 405 15.75 33.73 5.88
C LEU A 405 15.82 32.58 6.90
N SER A 406 15.79 32.90 8.19
CA SER A 406 15.72 31.87 9.23
C SER A 406 14.39 31.09 9.10
N ASN A 407 14.47 29.77 9.15
CA ASN A 407 13.30 28.92 8.95
C ASN A 407 12.27 29.05 10.09
N ARG A 408 12.69 29.54 11.25
CA ARG A 408 11.90 29.77 12.46
C ARG A 408 12.06 31.20 12.95
N GLU A 409 11.20 31.60 13.88
CA GLU A 409 11.37 32.79 14.69
C GLU A 409 12.63 32.68 15.57
N VAL A 410 13.20 33.82 15.94
CA VAL A 410 14.28 33.86 16.94
C VAL A 410 13.72 33.37 18.27
N SER A 411 14.40 32.40 18.88
CA SER A 411 13.97 31.82 20.15
C SER A 411 14.39 32.67 21.35
N VAL A 412 13.79 32.38 22.51
CA VAL A 412 14.19 33.00 23.79
C VAL A 412 15.66 32.74 24.08
N GLY A 413 16.13 31.50 23.92
CA GLY A 413 17.54 31.13 24.17
C GLY A 413 18.50 31.88 23.24
N GLN A 414 18.18 31.96 21.95
CA GLN A 414 18.99 32.69 20.97
C GLN A 414 19.08 34.19 21.29
N PHE A 415 18.00 34.79 21.78
CA PHE A 415 18.00 36.19 22.20
C PHE A 415 18.72 36.40 23.54
N LEU A 416 18.60 35.48 24.49
CA LEU A 416 19.34 35.54 25.75
C LEU A 416 20.85 35.47 25.52
N GLU A 417 21.32 34.64 24.60
CA GLU A 417 22.73 34.60 24.23
C GLU A 417 23.25 35.95 23.71
N PHE A 418 22.43 36.72 22.98
CA PHE A 418 22.77 38.11 22.61
C PHE A 418 22.91 39.01 23.84
N ILE A 419 21.96 38.94 24.76
CA ILE A 419 21.94 39.78 25.96
C ILE A 419 23.11 39.45 26.88
N GLU A 420 23.47 38.18 26.97
CA GLU A 420 24.49 37.65 27.85
C GLU A 420 25.90 37.64 27.24
N ASP A 421 26.04 37.89 25.92
CA ASP A 421 27.34 37.90 25.25
C ASP A 421 28.27 38.98 25.85
N PRO A 422 29.39 38.59 26.49
CA PRO A 422 30.34 39.54 27.09
C PRO A 422 31.13 40.34 26.05
N ASN A 423 31.16 39.89 24.79
CA ASN A 423 31.84 40.59 23.70
C ASN A 423 30.98 41.67 23.04
N CYS A 424 29.68 41.72 23.36
CA CYS A 424 28.79 42.75 22.89
C CYS A 424 28.81 43.95 23.86
N PRO A 425 29.20 45.17 23.41
CA PRO A 425 29.18 46.35 24.26
C PRO A 425 27.78 46.64 24.81
N ASP A 426 27.68 47.10 26.06
CA ASP A 426 26.38 47.37 26.67
C ASP A 426 25.56 48.41 25.88
N GLU A 427 26.20 49.38 25.23
CA GLU A 427 25.55 50.37 24.37
C GLU A 427 24.93 49.79 23.08
N ASP A 428 25.41 48.63 22.64
CA ASP A 428 24.87 47.85 21.53
C ASP A 428 23.73 46.90 21.98
N LYS A 429 23.42 46.85 23.28
CA LYS A 429 22.33 46.04 23.85
C LYS A 429 21.08 46.87 24.18
N PRO A 430 19.90 46.25 24.25
CA PRO A 430 18.66 46.88 24.71
C PRO A 430 18.79 47.53 26.10
N GLN A 431 18.64 48.86 26.19
CA GLN A 431 18.80 49.61 27.45
C GLN A 431 17.61 49.52 28.43
N GLY A 432 16.50 48.91 28.01
CA GLY A 432 15.25 48.88 28.79
C GLY A 432 14.45 47.60 28.66
N TRP A 433 15.03 46.56 28.04
CA TRP A 433 14.38 45.26 27.94
C TRP A 433 14.31 44.64 29.34
N ARG A 434 13.12 44.25 29.78
CA ARG A 434 12.91 43.69 31.13
C ARG A 434 12.55 42.20 31.11
N GLY A 435 13.19 41.48 30.20
CA GLY A 435 13.03 40.05 29.99
C GLY A 435 11.77 39.67 29.21
N HIS A 436 11.79 38.43 28.71
CA HIS A 436 10.63 37.78 28.10
C HIS A 436 9.59 37.42 29.18
N LEU A 437 8.34 37.26 28.77
CA LEU A 437 7.26 36.76 29.63
C LEU A 437 7.23 35.22 29.69
N THR A 438 7.78 34.62 30.74
CA THR A 438 7.81 33.16 30.96
C THR A 438 6.43 32.50 30.96
N GLN A 439 5.38 33.24 31.33
CA GLN A 439 4.01 32.72 31.26
C GLN A 439 3.55 32.40 29.83
N PHE A 440 4.10 33.09 28.82
CA PHE A 440 3.72 32.91 27.41
C PHE A 440 4.82 32.24 26.57
N SER A 441 6.09 32.38 26.95
CA SER A 441 7.24 31.68 26.36
C SER A 441 8.01 31.00 27.50
N PRO A 442 7.62 29.80 27.95
CA PRO A 442 8.15 29.21 29.17
C PRO A 442 9.55 28.59 29.05
N THR A 443 10.04 28.32 27.84
CA THR A 443 11.35 27.68 27.61
C THR A 443 12.16 28.44 26.57
N ASP A 444 13.45 28.14 26.48
CA ASP A 444 14.39 28.75 25.54
C ASP A 444 14.05 28.49 24.07
N ASP A 445 13.28 27.43 23.78
CA ASP A 445 12.85 27.06 22.42
C ASP A 445 11.56 27.76 21.98
N HIS A 446 10.91 28.52 22.86
CA HIS A 446 9.75 29.35 22.47
C HIS A 446 10.22 30.62 21.78
N PRO A 447 9.39 31.25 20.93
CA PRO A 447 9.76 32.51 20.28
C PRO A 447 9.99 33.60 21.31
N ILE A 448 11.01 34.43 21.06
CA ILE A 448 11.22 35.65 21.83
C ILE A 448 10.04 36.59 21.63
N GLN A 449 9.61 37.22 22.72
CA GLN A 449 8.60 38.27 22.70
C GLN A 449 9.00 39.43 23.59
N ARG A 450 8.17 40.47 23.60
CA ARG A 450 8.40 41.70 24.35
C ARG A 450 9.73 42.35 23.94
N VAL A 451 10.01 42.28 22.65
CA VAL A 451 11.13 42.96 21.99
C VAL A 451 10.57 44.08 21.12
N SER A 452 11.16 45.25 21.24
CA SER A 452 10.86 46.38 20.37
C SER A 452 11.48 46.16 18.98
N TRP A 453 11.06 46.94 18.00
CA TRP A 453 11.68 46.89 16.67
C TRP A 453 13.18 47.23 16.74
N PHE A 454 13.55 48.13 17.66
CA PHE A 454 14.95 48.51 17.89
C PHE A 454 15.77 47.37 18.49
N ASP A 455 15.20 46.60 19.42
CA ASP A 455 15.88 45.45 20.03
C ASP A 455 16.18 44.38 18.98
N ALA A 456 15.23 44.15 18.06
CA ALA A 456 15.42 43.22 16.95
C ALA A 456 16.49 43.70 15.95
N VAL A 457 16.58 45.01 15.69
CA VAL A 457 17.67 45.61 14.88
C VAL A 457 19.04 45.44 15.55
N LEU A 458 19.12 45.68 16.86
CA LEU A 458 20.35 45.48 17.62
C LEU A 458 20.79 44.02 17.58
N TYR A 459 19.85 43.07 17.74
CA TYR A 459 20.12 41.65 17.57
C TYR A 459 20.70 41.32 16.18
N CYS A 460 20.10 41.84 15.11
CA CYS A 460 20.60 41.65 13.74
C CYS A 460 22.04 42.17 13.56
N ASN A 461 22.33 43.38 14.07
CA ASN A 461 23.66 43.97 14.01
C ASN A 461 24.68 43.21 14.87
N TRP A 462 24.27 42.71 16.04
CA TRP A 462 25.09 41.84 16.88
C TRP A 462 25.42 40.53 16.17
N LEU A 463 24.42 39.83 15.64
CA LEU A 463 24.62 38.55 14.94
C LEU A 463 25.53 38.74 13.72
N SER A 464 25.37 39.85 13.01
CA SER A 464 26.30 40.24 11.92
C SER A 464 27.74 40.33 12.41
N ARG A 465 28.00 41.03 13.52
CA ARG A 465 29.34 41.19 14.09
C ARG A 465 29.91 39.86 14.60
N LYS A 466 29.08 39.06 15.28
CA LYS A 466 29.43 37.73 15.78
C LYS A 466 29.92 36.82 14.66
N GLU A 467 29.30 36.90 13.49
CA GLU A 467 29.68 36.11 12.31
C GLU A 467 30.64 36.84 11.36
N ASN A 468 31.27 37.94 11.80
CA ASN A 468 32.22 38.75 11.02
C ASN A 468 31.64 39.31 9.70
N LEU A 469 30.34 39.58 9.66
CA LEU A 469 29.63 40.20 8.55
C LEU A 469 29.44 41.71 8.79
N LYS A 470 29.32 42.48 7.70
CA LYS A 470 29.04 43.92 7.77
C LYS A 470 27.59 44.14 8.23
N PRO A 471 27.34 44.84 9.36
CA PRO A 471 25.98 45.14 9.81
C PRO A 471 25.17 45.90 8.75
N CYS A 472 23.90 45.54 8.61
CA CYS A 472 22.98 46.14 7.63
C CYS A 472 22.32 47.43 8.15
N TYR A 473 22.30 47.66 9.46
CA TYR A 473 21.71 48.87 10.02
C TYR A 473 22.77 49.85 10.54
N THR A 474 22.58 51.14 10.23
CA THR A 474 23.37 52.25 10.78
C THR A 474 22.47 53.35 11.34
N GLY A 475 22.89 54.01 12.42
CA GLY A 475 22.10 55.03 13.11
C GLY A 475 21.70 54.62 14.51
N SER A 476 20.65 55.25 15.05
CA SER A 476 20.10 54.95 16.38
C SER A 476 18.66 55.45 16.50
N GLY A 477 17.90 54.86 17.44
CA GLY A 477 16.49 55.19 17.65
C GLY A 477 15.70 55.22 16.35
N ARG A 478 14.83 56.22 16.14
CA ARG A 478 14.07 56.35 14.88
C ARG A 478 14.92 56.68 13.65
N GLY A 479 16.21 56.97 13.81
CA GLY A 479 17.15 57.30 12.74
C GLY A 479 17.86 56.10 12.11
N TRP A 480 17.55 54.86 12.49
CA TRP A 480 18.11 53.67 11.85
C TRP A 480 17.82 53.63 10.34
N LYS A 481 18.87 53.41 9.55
CA LYS A 481 18.83 53.25 8.10
C LYS A 481 19.29 51.85 7.72
N LEU A 482 18.57 51.23 6.79
CA LEU A 482 18.94 49.95 6.19
C LEU A 482 19.89 50.18 5.01
N ASP A 483 21.02 49.48 5.00
CA ASP A 483 21.83 49.20 3.83
C ASP A 483 21.44 47.79 3.32
N SER A 484 20.46 47.72 2.42
CA SER A 484 19.96 46.46 1.85
C SER A 484 20.98 45.76 0.94
N SER A 485 22.13 46.40 0.66
CA SER A 485 23.28 45.79 -0.02
C SER A 485 24.32 45.19 0.93
N GLY A 486 24.16 45.36 2.25
CA GLY A 486 25.03 44.76 3.26
C GLY A 486 24.97 43.24 3.27
N THR A 487 26.02 42.60 3.78
CA THR A 487 26.14 41.13 3.85
C THR A 487 25.66 40.55 5.18
N GLY A 488 25.36 41.39 6.17
CA GLY A 488 24.92 40.98 7.50
C GLY A 488 23.43 40.66 7.59
N TYR A 489 23.02 40.40 8.83
CA TYR A 489 21.62 40.13 9.18
C TYR A 489 20.81 41.41 9.30
N ARG A 490 19.52 41.28 9.00
CA ARG A 490 18.49 42.31 9.09
C ARG A 490 17.12 41.70 9.29
N LEU A 491 16.12 42.56 9.54
CA LEU A 491 14.73 42.14 9.45
C LEU A 491 14.31 41.99 7.97
N PRO A 492 13.39 41.06 7.66
CA PRO A 492 12.81 40.99 6.32
C PRO A 492 12.01 42.25 6.01
N THR A 493 11.95 42.65 4.74
CA THR A 493 10.88 43.53 4.30
C THR A 493 9.55 42.79 4.36
N GLU A 494 8.44 43.52 4.38
CA GLU A 494 7.11 42.93 4.36
C GLU A 494 6.89 42.09 3.09
N ALA A 495 7.42 42.54 1.95
CA ALA A 495 7.35 41.80 0.70
C ALA A 495 8.16 40.50 0.74
N GLU A 496 9.37 40.53 1.30
CA GLU A 496 10.19 39.34 1.50
C GLU A 496 9.50 38.33 2.44
N TRP A 497 8.88 38.83 3.51
CA TRP A 497 8.13 38.03 4.46
C TRP A 497 6.93 37.34 3.77
N GLU A 498 6.10 38.09 3.03
CA GLU A 498 4.93 37.51 2.36
C GLU A 498 5.33 36.54 1.25
N TYR A 499 6.41 36.83 0.51
CA TYR A 499 6.93 35.93 -0.51
C TYR A 499 7.37 34.58 0.08
N ALA A 500 8.12 34.64 1.18
CA ALA A 500 8.56 33.46 1.92
C ALA A 500 7.37 32.68 2.50
N CYS A 501 6.41 33.38 3.12
CA CYS A 501 5.20 32.79 3.69
C CYS A 501 4.40 32.02 2.64
N ARG A 502 4.20 32.62 1.47
CA ARG A 502 3.41 32.05 0.38
C ARG A 502 4.06 30.86 -0.28
N ALA A 503 5.40 30.83 -0.41
CA ALA A 503 6.12 29.76 -1.08
C ALA A 503 5.49 29.34 -2.44
N GLY A 504 5.03 30.33 -3.23
CA GLY A 504 4.38 30.13 -4.53
C GLY A 504 2.83 30.06 -4.50
N THR A 505 2.20 29.96 -3.34
CA THR A 505 0.74 29.90 -3.19
C THR A 505 0.07 31.28 -3.28
N HIS A 506 -1.15 31.32 -3.83
CA HIS A 506 -1.98 32.52 -3.92
C HIS A 506 -3.14 32.55 -2.91
N THR A 507 -3.28 31.49 -2.11
CA THR A 507 -4.30 31.33 -1.07
C THR A 507 -4.02 32.18 0.17
N ASN A 508 -4.94 32.21 1.13
CA ASN A 508 -4.76 32.95 2.39
C ASN A 508 -3.73 32.27 3.32
N TYR A 509 -3.59 30.95 3.20
CA TYR A 509 -2.60 30.15 3.91
C TYR A 509 -1.87 29.25 2.92
N TYR A 510 -0.61 28.88 3.20
CA TYR A 510 0.18 28.07 2.27
C TYR A 510 -0.32 26.62 2.11
N PHE A 511 -1.26 26.19 2.96
CA PHE A 511 -1.95 24.89 2.87
C PHE A 511 -3.34 24.98 2.22
N GLY A 512 -3.73 26.16 1.72
CA GLY A 512 -5.03 26.41 1.10
C GLY A 512 -5.95 27.22 1.98
N ASN A 513 -7.25 27.28 1.65
CA ASN A 513 -8.21 28.14 2.37
C ASN A 513 -9.09 27.40 3.39
N GLN A 514 -8.83 26.12 3.65
CA GLN A 514 -9.62 25.31 4.57
C GLN A 514 -9.19 25.55 6.03
N VAL A 515 -9.93 26.41 6.73
CA VAL A 515 -9.62 26.81 8.12
C VAL A 515 -9.57 25.63 9.10
N SER A 516 -10.30 24.54 8.84
CA SER A 516 -10.27 23.33 9.67
C SER A 516 -8.87 22.69 9.77
N MET A 517 -7.98 22.94 8.79
CA MET A 517 -6.61 22.43 8.80
C MET A 517 -5.63 23.33 9.54
N PHE A 518 -6.05 24.51 10.02
CA PHE A 518 -5.14 25.52 10.55
C PHE A 518 -4.27 25.03 11.70
N GLU A 519 -4.80 24.15 12.57
CA GLU A 519 -4.09 23.66 13.75
C GLU A 519 -2.80 22.89 13.41
N SER A 520 -2.73 22.23 12.24
CA SER A 520 -1.53 21.53 11.78
C SER A 520 -0.41 22.49 11.37
N TYR A 521 -0.75 23.71 10.97
CA TYR A 521 0.14 24.66 10.29
C TYR A 521 0.43 25.95 11.07
N GLY A 522 -0.38 26.24 12.09
CA GLY A 522 -0.35 27.50 12.81
C GLY A 522 -0.72 27.39 14.29
N ILE A 523 -0.49 28.49 15.01
CA ILE A 523 -0.77 28.59 16.46
C ILE A 523 -1.56 29.87 16.71
N CYS A 524 -2.82 29.75 17.06
CA CYS A 524 -3.66 30.88 17.43
C CYS A 524 -4.77 30.42 18.38
N LYS A 525 -5.49 31.36 19.01
CA LYS A 525 -6.48 31.06 20.06
C LYS A 525 -5.95 30.11 21.15
N ALA A 526 -4.65 30.18 21.42
CA ALA A 526 -3.98 29.40 22.45
C ALA A 526 -3.86 30.22 23.74
N ASP A 527 -3.36 29.61 24.81
CA ASP A 527 -3.05 30.30 26.07
C ASP A 527 -1.62 30.87 26.11
N ARG A 528 -0.75 30.41 25.20
CA ARG A 528 0.67 30.77 25.11
C ARG A 528 1.23 30.46 23.72
N THR A 529 2.47 30.87 23.48
CA THR A 529 3.24 30.48 22.29
C THR A 529 3.53 28.97 22.31
N GLY A 530 3.79 28.40 21.14
CA GLY A 530 4.40 27.07 21.03
C GLY A 530 5.90 27.17 20.80
N ILE A 531 6.58 26.04 20.95
CA ILE A 531 8.00 25.91 20.59
C ILE A 531 8.18 26.28 19.11
N CYS A 532 9.23 27.03 18.79
CA CYS A 532 9.59 27.40 17.43
C CYS A 532 9.65 26.15 16.54
N GLY A 533 8.91 26.17 15.43
CA GLY A 533 8.72 25.08 14.48
C GLY A 533 7.96 23.84 14.97
N SER A 534 7.06 24.00 15.95
CA SER A 534 6.13 22.96 16.42
C SER A 534 4.92 22.71 15.51
N ARG A 535 4.85 23.37 14.35
CA ARG A 535 3.80 23.17 13.33
C ARG A 535 4.42 22.73 12.02
N MET A 536 3.61 22.23 11.09
CA MET A 536 4.12 21.85 9.78
C MET A 536 4.75 23.07 9.08
N PRO A 537 5.90 22.90 8.41
CA PRO A 537 6.48 23.95 7.59
C PRO A 537 5.71 24.13 6.28
N ASN A 538 5.89 25.30 5.66
CA ASN A 538 5.46 25.53 4.29
C ASN A 538 6.36 24.75 3.30
N PRO A 539 6.01 24.69 2.00
CA PRO A 539 6.76 23.88 1.03
C PRO A 539 8.21 24.29 0.79
N TRP A 540 8.66 25.44 1.30
CA TRP A 540 10.07 25.85 1.26
C TRP A 540 10.83 25.51 2.54
N GLY A 541 10.17 25.00 3.57
CA GLY A 541 10.78 24.57 4.84
C GLY A 541 10.63 25.55 5.99
N PHE A 542 9.83 26.61 5.82
CA PHE A 542 9.63 27.63 6.85
C PHE A 542 8.48 27.30 7.79
N PHE A 543 8.71 27.54 9.07
CA PHE A 543 7.80 27.27 10.15
C PHE A 543 7.07 28.54 10.63
N ASN A 544 5.89 28.32 11.23
CA ASN A 544 5.16 29.27 12.06
C ASN A 544 4.84 30.63 11.41
N PHE A 545 4.72 30.71 10.09
CA PHE A 545 4.24 31.94 9.43
C PHE A 545 2.77 32.29 9.74
N HIS A 546 1.99 31.35 10.28
CA HIS A 546 0.58 31.53 10.61
C HIS A 546 0.37 31.47 12.13
N GLY A 547 0.51 32.60 12.81
CA GLY A 547 0.35 32.71 14.26
C GLY A 547 1.67 32.55 15.04
N ASN A 548 1.58 31.95 16.24
CA ASN A 548 2.64 31.88 17.26
C ASN A 548 3.03 33.26 17.81
N VAL A 549 3.79 34.06 17.06
CA VAL A 549 4.04 35.47 17.35
C VAL A 549 3.94 36.29 16.07
N SER A 550 3.44 37.52 16.20
CA SER A 550 3.54 38.48 15.10
C SER A 550 5.01 38.86 14.92
N GLU A 551 5.45 39.04 13.68
CA GLU A 551 6.87 39.23 13.38
C GLU A 551 7.19 40.61 12.84
N TRP A 552 8.16 41.29 13.46
CA TRP A 552 8.67 42.57 12.97
C TRP A 552 9.24 42.48 11.55
N CYS A 553 8.78 43.40 10.69
CA CYS A 553 9.38 43.66 9.38
C CYS A 553 10.16 44.99 9.38
N HIS A 554 11.01 45.20 8.39
CA HIS A 554 11.72 46.46 8.20
C HIS A 554 10.75 47.62 7.91
N ASP A 555 9.75 47.37 7.07
CA ASP A 555 8.92 48.39 6.43
C ASP A 555 8.33 49.41 7.40
N GLY A 556 8.41 50.66 6.96
CA GLY A 556 7.86 51.81 7.64
C GLY A 556 6.45 52.19 7.19
N TYR A 557 5.60 52.61 8.14
CA TYR A 557 4.27 53.18 7.89
C TYR A 557 4.16 54.63 8.42
N GLY A 558 3.56 55.53 7.64
CA GLY A 558 3.43 56.98 7.91
C GLY A 558 1.99 57.47 8.15
N GLU A 559 1.85 58.62 8.84
CA GLU A 559 0.63 59.30 9.34
C GLU A 559 -0.72 58.54 9.36
N ILE A 560 -1.17 58.21 10.57
CA ILE A 560 -2.58 57.89 10.89
C ILE A 560 -3.33 59.22 11.05
N GLY A 561 -3.79 59.81 9.95
CA GLY A 561 -4.67 60.98 10.01
C GLY A 561 -6.02 60.63 10.63
N LYS A 562 -6.32 61.11 11.85
CA LYS A 562 -7.62 61.15 12.57
C LYS A 562 -8.59 59.95 12.41
N THR A 563 -8.08 58.75 12.12
CA THR A 563 -8.90 57.54 11.98
C THR A 563 -8.22 56.46 12.81
N PRO A 564 -8.88 55.85 13.82
CA PRO A 564 -8.27 54.81 14.63
C PRO A 564 -7.73 53.66 13.76
N ALA A 565 -6.63 53.06 14.18
CA ALA A 565 -5.89 51.97 13.53
C ALA A 565 -6.72 50.73 13.13
N LEU A 566 -8.01 50.69 13.49
CA LEU A 566 -8.98 49.67 13.12
C LEU A 566 -9.70 49.95 11.78
N VAL A 567 -9.50 51.12 11.16
CA VAL A 567 -10.21 51.57 9.95
C VAL A 567 -9.26 51.87 8.78
N ILE A 568 -8.34 50.95 8.48
CA ILE A 568 -7.65 50.93 7.17
C ILE A 568 -8.21 49.76 6.35
N GLN A 569 -9.53 49.72 6.23
CA GLN A 569 -10.22 48.79 5.31
C GLN A 569 -10.43 49.38 3.91
N ASN A 570 -10.18 50.68 3.67
CA ASN A 570 -10.75 51.36 2.48
C ASN A 570 -9.84 52.36 1.75
N LYS A 571 -8.51 52.29 1.88
CA LYS A 571 -7.64 53.01 0.93
C LYS A 571 -6.55 52.10 0.40
N PRO A 572 -6.69 51.59 -0.85
CA PRO A 572 -5.64 50.78 -1.45
C PRO A 572 -4.38 51.62 -1.56
N ILE A 573 -3.31 51.16 -0.92
CA ILE A 573 -1.96 51.52 -1.33
C ILE A 573 -1.81 50.94 -2.74
N SER A 574 -1.53 51.83 -3.69
CA SER A 574 -1.28 51.62 -5.12
C SER A 574 -1.24 50.16 -5.61
N SER A 575 -2.07 49.80 -6.60
CA SER A 575 -1.99 48.51 -7.31
C SER A 575 -0.85 48.45 -8.34
N GLN A 576 0.12 49.36 -8.25
CA GLN A 576 1.21 49.45 -9.21
C GLN A 576 2.29 48.41 -8.88
N PRO A 577 2.98 47.86 -9.90
CA PRO A 577 4.12 47.01 -9.68
C PRO A 577 5.20 47.70 -8.83
N ALA A 578 5.82 46.96 -7.91
CA ALA A 578 6.91 47.43 -7.07
C ALA A 578 8.15 46.55 -7.24
N THR A 579 9.33 47.12 -7.05
CA THR A 579 10.63 46.42 -7.08
C THR A 579 11.36 46.69 -5.78
N ASP A 580 11.73 45.64 -5.05
CA ASP A 580 12.36 45.70 -3.73
C ASP A 580 11.74 46.76 -2.79
N PRO A 581 10.43 46.71 -2.48
CA PRO A 581 9.79 47.72 -1.65
C PRO A 581 10.29 47.66 -0.19
N GLU A 582 10.63 48.83 0.37
CA GLU A 582 11.12 49.00 1.76
C GLU A 582 10.18 49.88 2.63
N GLY A 583 9.00 50.23 2.12
CA GLY A 583 8.01 51.07 2.80
C GLY A 583 8.33 52.57 2.80
N THR A 584 7.78 53.31 3.78
CA THR A 584 7.91 54.79 3.86
C THR A 584 9.24 55.23 4.48
N SER A 585 9.89 56.24 3.88
CA SER A 585 11.04 56.93 4.49
C SER A 585 10.57 57.86 5.62
N ASN A 586 11.06 57.65 6.85
CA ASN A 586 10.64 58.30 8.12
C ASN A 586 9.30 57.81 8.71
N PRO A 587 9.21 56.53 9.11
CA PRO A 587 7.97 55.98 9.64
C PRO A 587 7.67 56.37 11.09
N THR A 588 6.38 56.52 11.39
CA THR A 588 5.88 56.63 12.77
C THR A 588 5.62 55.25 13.40
N HIS A 589 5.30 54.26 12.56
CA HIS A 589 5.02 52.87 12.96
C HIS A 589 5.77 51.88 12.05
N ARG A 590 5.94 50.64 12.50
CA ARG A 590 6.54 49.54 11.72
C ARG A 590 5.52 48.45 11.45
N ILE A 591 5.76 47.69 10.40
CA ILE A 591 4.89 46.57 10.03
C ILE A 591 5.20 45.33 10.87
N VAL A 592 4.14 44.60 11.24
CA VAL A 592 4.22 43.23 11.76
C VAL A 592 3.34 42.30 10.91
N ARG A 593 3.75 41.04 10.74
CA ARG A 593 3.04 40.04 9.93
C ARG A 593 2.85 38.72 10.68
N GLY A 594 2.04 37.82 10.11
CA GLY A 594 1.85 36.45 10.61
C GLY A 594 0.74 36.25 11.64
N GLY A 595 0.40 37.29 12.42
CA GLY A 595 -0.52 37.14 13.55
C GLY A 595 0.15 36.39 14.71
N ASP A 596 -0.56 36.25 15.83
CA ASP A 596 0.01 35.66 17.05
C ASP A 596 -0.89 34.60 17.69
N TRP A 597 -0.40 34.00 18.77
CA TRP A 597 -1.09 32.94 19.51
C TRP A 597 -2.46 33.33 20.08
N ARG A 598 -2.82 34.61 20.23
CA ARG A 598 -4.14 35.08 20.69
C ARG A 598 -5.10 35.44 19.57
N CYS A 599 -4.55 35.72 18.39
CA CYS A 599 -5.29 36.24 17.27
C CYS A 599 -6.40 35.29 16.79
N SER A 600 -7.35 35.85 16.04
CA SER A 600 -8.34 35.05 15.33
C SER A 600 -7.75 34.52 14.01
N ILE A 601 -8.07 33.28 13.65
CA ILE A 601 -7.57 32.61 12.44
C ILE A 601 -7.83 33.45 11.19
N GLU A 602 -9.11 33.70 10.89
CA GLU A 602 -9.55 34.26 9.62
C GLU A 602 -9.12 35.71 9.38
N SER A 603 -8.91 36.48 10.45
CA SER A 603 -8.61 37.91 10.34
C SER A 603 -7.12 38.21 10.30
N GLN A 604 -6.32 37.52 11.12
CA GLN A 604 -4.99 38.00 11.51
C GLN A 604 -3.85 37.03 11.18
N CYS A 605 -4.13 35.73 11.06
CA CYS A 605 -3.09 34.71 10.85
C CYS A 605 -2.85 34.38 9.36
N SER A 606 -3.46 35.15 8.44
CA SER A 606 -3.32 34.92 7.00
C SER A 606 -2.04 35.52 6.44
N ALA A 607 -1.56 34.99 5.31
CA ALA A 607 -0.42 35.50 4.58
C ALA A 607 -0.56 37.00 4.21
N VAL A 608 -1.79 37.51 4.11
CA VAL A 608 -2.10 38.87 3.63
C VAL A 608 -2.35 39.89 4.73
N TYR A 609 -2.46 39.45 6.00
CA TYR A 609 -2.81 40.34 7.09
C TYR A 609 -1.63 41.24 7.51
N ARG A 610 -1.81 42.56 7.42
CA ARG A 610 -0.83 43.55 7.83
C ARG A 610 -1.19 44.12 9.21
N GLY A 611 -0.31 43.90 10.19
CA GLY A 611 -0.34 44.61 11.47
C GLY A 611 0.57 45.84 11.45
N ILE A 612 0.26 46.82 12.31
CA ILE A 612 1.03 48.07 12.45
C ILE A 612 1.28 48.30 13.93
N GLN A 613 2.53 48.53 14.32
CA GLN A 613 2.93 48.72 15.71
C GLN A 613 3.92 49.87 15.88
N THR A 614 3.81 50.58 17.00
CA THR A 614 4.78 51.60 17.41
C THR A 614 6.14 50.96 17.72
N PRO A 615 7.25 51.39 17.09
CA PRO A 615 8.52 50.66 17.14
C PRO A 615 9.16 50.60 18.53
N GLU A 616 8.88 51.56 19.43
CA GLU A 616 9.36 51.57 20.82
C GLU A 616 8.57 50.63 21.74
N ILE A 617 7.38 50.19 21.35
CA ILE A 617 6.46 49.48 22.25
C ILE A 617 6.61 47.97 22.03
N PRO A 618 7.34 47.25 22.90
CA PRO A 618 7.40 45.80 22.84
C PRO A 618 6.03 45.19 23.18
N GLY A 619 5.49 44.39 22.26
CA GLY A 619 4.24 43.64 22.47
C GLY A 619 4.52 42.25 23.07
N PRO A 620 3.68 41.74 23.98
CA PRO A 620 3.83 40.37 24.51
C PRO A 620 3.54 39.29 23.46
N GLU A 621 3.03 39.67 22.30
CA GLU A 621 2.70 38.84 21.15
C GLU A 621 3.64 39.04 19.94
N ILE A 622 4.66 39.89 20.06
CA ILE A 622 5.51 40.29 18.93
C ILE A 622 6.95 39.79 19.12
N GLY A 623 7.40 39.01 18.16
CA GLY A 623 8.78 38.53 17.98
C GLY A 623 9.34 38.95 16.63
N PHE A 624 10.29 38.18 16.10
CA PHE A 624 10.88 38.42 14.79
C PHE A 624 11.64 37.20 14.27
N ARG A 625 11.95 37.21 12.97
CA ARG A 625 12.89 36.31 12.31
C ARG A 625 13.94 37.13 11.56
N VAL A 626 15.08 36.51 11.26
CA VAL A 626 16.24 37.22 10.67
C VAL A 626 16.48 36.80 9.23
N LEU A 627 16.94 37.76 8.43
CA LEU A 627 17.29 37.59 7.02
C LEU A 627 18.74 38.06 6.82
N CYS A 628 19.52 37.36 6.01
CA CYS A 628 20.80 37.87 5.51
C CYS A 628 20.90 37.85 3.98
N SER A 629 21.47 38.90 3.41
CA SER A 629 21.71 39.04 1.97
C SER A 629 23.13 38.53 1.67
N HIS A 630 23.38 37.22 1.80
CA HIS A 630 24.72 36.71 1.53
C HIS A 630 25.04 36.88 0.04
N PRO A 631 26.13 37.57 -0.35
CA PRO A 631 26.50 37.66 -1.75
C PRO A 631 26.89 36.25 -2.19
N GLU A 632 26.12 35.68 -3.12
CA GLU A 632 26.59 34.52 -3.88
C GLU A 632 27.99 34.85 -4.38
N ARG A 633 29.00 34.04 -4.01
CA ARG A 633 30.17 33.96 -4.87
C ARG A 633 29.61 33.62 -6.24
N ALA A 634 29.78 34.54 -7.19
CA ALA A 634 29.57 34.29 -8.60
C ALA A 634 30.08 32.88 -8.88
N THR A 635 29.17 31.98 -9.22
CA THR A 635 29.53 30.69 -9.80
C THR A 635 30.59 30.99 -10.84
N ALA A 636 31.75 30.33 -10.71
CA ALA A 636 32.81 30.45 -11.70
C ALA A 636 32.15 30.30 -13.07
N LYS A 637 32.24 31.34 -13.89
CA LYS A 637 31.78 31.33 -15.27
C LYS A 637 32.30 30.06 -15.96
N ASP A 638 31.38 29.37 -16.62
CA ASP A 638 31.53 28.30 -17.62
C ASP A 638 32.95 27.86 -17.99
#